data_AF-A0A968P5W4-F1
#
_entry.id   AF-A0A968P5W4-F1
#
_cell.length_a   1.000
_cell.length_b   1.000
_cell.length_c   1.000
_cell.angle_alpha   90.00
_cell.angle_beta   90.00
_cell.angle_gamma   90.00
#
_symmetry.space_group_name_H-M   'P 1'
#
loop_
_entity.id
_entity.type
_entity.pdbx_description
1 polymer ?
#
loop_
_entity_poly.entity_id
_entity_poly.type
_entity_poly.pdbx_seq_one_letter_code
_entity_poly.pdbx_strand_id
1 'polypeptide(L)'
;MSIQLDDPLYALFEEHLHSGLYDDQPVELFVRDVVDSYWIALQKKGHIPQRLHEAMRADLAQDVQDMLRAKIYGHFGIGEYNRIRRKKTP
;
A
#
# COMPACT_ATOMS: atom_id res chain seq x y z
N MET A 1 13.88 15.50 -17.61
CA MET A 1 14.40 14.90 -16.37
C MET A 1 13.24 14.71 -15.42
N SER A 2 12.62 13.53 -15.42
CA SER A 2 11.60 13.17 -14.42
C SER A 2 12.34 12.76 -13.16
N ILE A 3 12.30 13.61 -12.13
CA ILE A 3 12.67 13.20 -10.78
C ILE A 3 11.60 12.17 -10.39
N GLN A 4 11.89 10.88 -10.56
CA GLN A 4 11.20 9.85 -9.81
C GLN A 4 11.60 10.07 -8.36
N LEU A 5 10.80 10.86 -7.65
CA LEU A 5 10.75 10.74 -6.20
C LEU A 5 10.28 9.31 -5.95
N ASP A 6 11.20 8.43 -5.58
CA ASP A 6 10.88 7.10 -5.06
C ASP A 6 10.05 7.30 -3.79
N ASP A 7 8.73 7.39 -3.96
CA ASP A 7 7.78 7.43 -2.85
C ASP A 7 7.85 6.07 -2.13
N PRO A 8 8.42 6.01 -0.91
CA PRO A 8 8.65 4.73 -0.27
C PRO A 8 7.34 4.07 0.18
N LEU A 9 6.27 4.83 0.40
CA LEU A 9 4.95 4.28 0.70
C LEU A 9 4.39 3.60 -0.55
N TYR A 10 4.47 4.27 -1.70
CA TYR A 10 4.02 3.69 -2.97
C TYR A 10 4.83 2.44 -3.36
N ALA A 11 6.15 2.44 -3.10
CA ALA A 11 7.00 1.28 -3.35
C ALA A 11 6.56 0.06 -2.52
N LEU A 12 6.31 0.26 -1.21
CA LEU A 12 5.79 -0.79 -0.32
C LEU A 12 4.39 -1.25 -0.75
N PHE A 13 3.53 -0.32 -1.15
CA PHE A 13 2.20 -0.61 -1.67
C PHE A 13 2.27 -1.54 -2.90
N GLU A 14 3.11 -1.22 -3.89
CA GLU A 14 3.25 -2.05 -5.10
C GLU A 14 3.81 -3.44 -4.77
N GLU A 15 4.80 -3.52 -3.88
CA GLU A 15 5.38 -4.79 -3.43
C GLU A 15 4.30 -5.69 -2.82
N HIS A 16 3.52 -5.16 -1.87
CA HIS A 16 2.44 -5.90 -1.22
C HIS A 16 1.36 -6.29 -2.24
N LEU A 17 0.95 -5.35 -3.10
CA LEU A 17 -0.12 -5.56 -4.06
C LEU A 17 0.25 -6.69 -5.02
N HIS A 18 1.52 -6.78 -5.40
CA HIS A 18 1.99 -7.71 -6.42
C HIS A 18 2.52 -9.03 -5.85
N SER A 19 2.71 -9.14 -4.54
CA SER A 19 3.17 -10.36 -3.84
C SER A 19 2.28 -11.59 -4.02
N GLY A 20 0.99 -11.39 -4.28
CA GLY A 20 -0.02 -12.46 -4.31
C GLY A 20 -0.52 -12.93 -2.95
N LEU A 21 0.04 -12.42 -1.85
CA LEU A 21 -0.38 -12.77 -0.48
C LEU A 21 -1.80 -12.29 -0.16
N TYR A 22 -2.26 -11.25 -0.86
CA TYR A 22 -3.52 -10.56 -0.59
C TYR A 22 -4.63 -10.87 -1.62
N ASP A 23 -4.44 -11.87 -2.49
CA ASP A 23 -5.41 -12.18 -3.56
C ASP A 23 -6.79 -12.53 -2.99
N ASP A 24 -6.82 -13.29 -1.88
CA ASP A 24 -8.03 -13.76 -1.21
C ASP A 24 -8.21 -13.15 0.18
N GLN A 25 -7.47 -12.07 0.50
CA GLN A 25 -7.51 -11.43 1.81
C GLN A 25 -8.44 -10.20 1.82
N PRO A 26 -8.98 -9.82 2.99
CA PRO A 26 -9.68 -8.55 3.15
C PRO A 26 -8.79 -7.35 2.80
N VAL A 27 -9.38 -6.33 2.19
CA VAL A 27 -8.67 -5.09 1.81
C VAL A 27 -8.12 -4.39 3.06
N GLU A 28 -8.82 -4.47 4.17
CA GLU A 28 -8.42 -3.87 5.45
C GLU A 28 -7.09 -4.46 5.94
N LEU A 29 -6.87 -5.76 5.71
CA LEU A 29 -5.63 -6.44 6.06
C LEU A 29 -4.46 -5.90 5.21
N PHE A 30 -4.69 -5.77 3.90
CA PHE A 30 -3.72 -5.19 2.98
C PHE A 30 -3.32 -3.77 3.39
N VAL A 31 -4.30 -2.90 3.63
CA VAL A 31 -4.06 -1.50 4.03
C VAL A 31 -3.25 -1.45 5.32
N ARG A 32 -3.66 -2.22 6.34
CA ARG A 32 -2.97 -2.27 7.64
C ARG A 32 -1.52 -2.67 7.48
N ASP A 33 -1.23 -3.74 6.74
CA ASP A 33 0.12 -4.29 6.63
C ASP A 33 1.08 -3.35 5.87
N VAL A 34 0.57 -2.66 4.82
CA VAL A 34 1.33 -1.62 4.11
C VAL A 34 1.65 -0.44 5.04
N VAL A 35 0.65 0.05 5.78
CA VAL A 35 0.83 1.16 6.73
C VAL A 35 1.80 0.78 7.84
N ASP A 36 1.67 -0.41 8.43
CA ASP A 36 2.57 -0.87 9.49
C ASP A 36 4.01 -1.02 8.98
N SER A 37 4.20 -1.54 7.76
CA SER A 37 5.52 -1.66 7.13
C SER A 37 6.18 -0.29 6.94
N TYR A 38 5.42 0.67 6.41
CA TYR A 38 5.90 2.04 6.22
C TYR A 38 6.15 2.74 7.56
N TRP A 39 5.27 2.54 8.54
CA TRP A 39 5.40 3.10 9.87
C TRP A 39 6.67 2.63 10.59
N ILE A 40 6.99 1.33 10.49
CA ILE A 40 8.25 0.77 11.01
C ILE A 40 9.45 1.43 10.33
N ALA A 41 9.39 1.65 9.02
CA ALA A 41 10.45 2.35 8.29
C ALA A 41 10.61 3.81 8.73
N LEU A 42 9.50 4.52 8.99
CA LEU A 42 9.51 5.88 9.51
C LEU A 42 10.09 5.97 10.93
N GLN A 43 9.69 5.05 11.82
CA GLN A 43 10.20 5.01 13.20
C GLN A 43 11.72 4.78 13.24
N LYS A 44 12.28 4.03 12.29
CA LYS A 44 13.74 3.85 12.17
C LYS A 44 14.47 5.13 11.73
N LYS A 45 13.78 6.07 11.06
CA LYS A 45 14.37 7.29 10.50
C LYS A 45 14.23 8.52 11.39
N GLY A 46 13.43 8.48 12.47
CA GLY A 46 13.30 9.63 13.37
C GLY A 46 12.35 9.44 14.55
N HIS A 47 12.25 10.48 15.37
CA HIS A 47 11.37 10.53 16.55
C HIS A 47 10.05 11.24 16.22
N ILE A 48 9.05 10.49 15.77
CA ILE A 48 7.67 11.00 15.65
C ILE A 48 7.07 11.08 17.07
N PRO A 49 6.55 12.25 17.52
CA PRO A 49 5.87 12.37 18.81
C PRO A 49 4.70 11.39 18.93
N GLN A 50 4.62 10.65 20.05
CA GLN A 50 3.61 9.61 20.27
C GLN A 50 2.17 10.09 20.08
N ARG A 51 1.88 11.34 20.49
CA ARG A 51 0.57 11.97 20.31
C ARG A 51 0.11 12.10 18.85
N LEU A 52 1.03 12.04 17.90
CA LEU A 52 0.74 12.13 16.46
C LEU A 52 0.63 10.74 15.80
N HIS A 53 0.92 9.65 16.52
CA HIS A 53 0.99 8.32 15.92
C HIS A 53 -0.34 7.87 15.33
N GLU A 54 -1.42 8.05 16.07
CA GLU A 54 -2.76 7.64 15.63
C GLU A 54 -3.23 8.45 14.43
N ALA A 55 -3.12 9.79 14.49
CA ALA A 55 -3.51 10.66 13.39
C ALA A 55 -2.72 10.36 12.11
N MET A 56 -1.39 10.22 12.22
CA MET A 56 -0.56 9.90 11.04
C MET A 56 -0.86 8.52 10.48
N ARG A 57 -1.13 7.51 11.32
CA ARG A 57 -1.53 6.17 10.84
C ARG A 57 -2.87 6.21 10.12
N ALA A 58 -3.83 7.01 10.60
CA ALA A 58 -5.12 7.18 9.94
C ALA A 58 -4.97 7.84 8.57
N ASP A 59 -4.17 8.91 8.47
CA ASP A 59 -3.87 9.59 7.20
C ASP A 59 -3.19 8.63 6.22
N LEU A 60 -2.19 7.87 6.67
CA LEU A 60 -1.51 6.87 5.83
C LEU A 60 -2.46 5.77 5.36
N ALA A 61 -3.36 5.31 6.22
CA ALA A 61 -4.35 4.31 5.83
C ALA A 61 -5.31 4.85 4.76
N GLN A 62 -5.70 6.12 4.85
CA GLN A 62 -6.52 6.79 3.84
C GLN A 62 -5.78 6.88 2.51
N ASP A 63 -4.51 7.31 2.52
CA ASP A 63 -3.68 7.38 1.31
C ASP A 63 -3.54 6.00 0.64
N VAL A 64 -3.28 4.94 1.41
CA VAL A 64 -3.17 3.57 0.88
C VAL A 64 -4.50 3.08 0.31
N GLN A 65 -5.63 3.40 0.94
CA GLN A 65 -6.95 3.07 0.40
C GLN A 65 -7.22 3.77 -0.93
N ASP A 66 -6.87 5.05 -1.04
CA ASP A 66 -7.10 5.81 -2.27
C ASP A 66 -6.19 5.37 -3.40
N MET A 67 -4.91 5.06 -3.11
CA MET A 67 -4.01 4.41 -4.06
C MET A 67 -4.56 3.06 -4.53
N LEU A 68 -5.05 2.23 -3.60
CA LEU A 68 -5.62 0.94 -3.95
C LEU A 68 -6.83 1.10 -4.89
N ARG A 69 -7.79 1.95 -4.52
CA ARG A 69 -9.00 2.21 -5.33
C ARG A 69 -8.65 2.68 -6.73
N ALA A 70 -7.68 3.59 -6.85
CA ALA A 70 -7.21 4.06 -8.14
C ALA A 70 -6.54 2.93 -8.95
N LYS A 71 -5.72 2.11 -8.29
CA LYS A 71 -4.94 1.05 -8.94
C LYS A 71 -5.78 -0.12 -9.45
N ILE A 72 -6.75 -0.56 -8.65
CA ILE A 72 -7.62 -1.70 -8.98
C ILE A 72 -8.96 -1.25 -9.59
N TYR A 73 -9.08 0.01 -10.02
CA TYR A 73 -10.31 0.53 -10.61
C TYR A 73 -10.83 -0.39 -11.74
N GLY A 74 -12.11 -0.74 -11.68
CA GLY A 74 -12.73 -1.69 -12.59
C GLY A 74 -12.52 -3.17 -12.24
N HIS A 75 -11.91 -3.47 -11.10
CA HIS A 75 -11.79 -4.81 -10.54
C HIS A 75 -12.52 -4.92 -9.19
N PHE A 76 -13.12 -6.07 -8.92
CA PHE A 76 -13.85 -6.40 -7.70
C PHE A 76 -12.93 -6.52 -6.47
N GLY A 77 -11.62 -6.70 -6.68
CA GLY A 77 -10.65 -6.82 -5.59
C GLY A 77 -9.24 -7.10 -6.08
N ILE A 78 -8.30 -7.20 -5.13
CA ILE A 78 -6.87 -7.42 -5.39
C ILE A 78 -6.65 -8.72 -6.18
N GLY A 79 -7.30 -9.82 -5.79
CA GLY A 79 -7.14 -11.10 -6.48
C GLY A 79 -7.61 -11.10 -7.94
N GLU A 80 -8.69 -10.38 -8.28
CA GLU A 80 -9.09 -10.24 -9.67
C GLU A 80 -8.08 -9.40 -10.46
N TYR A 81 -7.70 -8.25 -9.92
CA TYR A 81 -6.68 -7.38 -10.51
C TYR A 81 -5.39 -8.17 -10.80
N ASN A 82 -4.88 -8.91 -9.82
CA ASN A 82 -3.66 -9.70 -9.94
C ASN A 82 -3.78 -10.84 -10.96
N ARG A 83 -4.92 -11.55 -11.00
CA ARG A 83 -5.15 -12.59 -12.01
C ARG A 83 -5.14 -12.02 -13.43
N ILE A 84 -5.78 -10.88 -13.66
CA ILE A 84 -5.80 -10.23 -14.98
C ILE A 84 -4.40 -9.71 -15.34
N ARG A 85 -3.69 -9.09 -14.37
CA ARG A 85 -2.31 -8.62 -14.59
C ARG A 85 -1.39 -9.76 -15.00
N ARG A 86 -1.36 -10.87 -14.24
CA ARG A 86 -0.49 -12.03 -14.51
C ARG A 86 -0.76 -12.66 -15.88
N LYS A 87 -2.00 -12.62 -16.39
CA LYS A 87 -2.33 -13.09 -17.75
C LYS A 87 -1.82 -12.18 -18.87
N LYS A 88 -1.59 -10.89 -18.58
CA LYS A 88 -1.08 -9.91 -19.55
C LYS A 88 0.45 -9.83 -19.58
N THR A 89 1.13 -10.36 -18.57
CA THR A 89 2.60 -10.45 -18.53
C THR A 89 3.01 -11.80 -19.15
N PRO A 90 3.61 -11.82 -20.36
CA PRO A 90 4.04 -13.05 -21.02
C PRO A 90 5.20 -13.75 -20.29
#